data_AF-A0A1A8IH74-F1
#
_entry.id   AF-A0A1A8IH74-F1
#
_cell.length_a   1.000
_cell.length_b   1.000
_cell.length_c   1.000
_cell.angle_alpha   90.00
_cell.angle_beta   90.00
_cell.angle_gamma   90.00
#
_symmetry.space_group_name_H-M   'P 1'
#
loop_
_entity.id
_entity.type
_entity.pdbx_description
1 polymer ?
#
loop_
_entity_poly.entity_id
_entity_poly.type
_entity_poly.pdbx_seq_one_letter_code
_entity_poly.pdbx_strand_id
1 'polypeptide(L)'
;QELFGCCADEDITQKSTYKLLKKDIIMEDIKKRAETSDFSSVKQIVLDYPEEELLLVFDPDLTYGQSFYLVLTPEAKNRILAPPETVTPEPKGWISLGSEKEIDEEFVKETREKLKILVQKVHRRLGQPFSFSDSTTTDNILEIPSENHSRFSIKLMQRDVGIQPVTVLQNDSTQTHRSPQRNNFSQYSPRQLSNEELKSILQDESLKSF
;
A
#
# COMPACT_ATOMS: atom_id res chain seq x y z
N GLN A 1 -36.27 -17.41 -21.95
CA GLN A 1 -35.54 -17.21 -20.68
C GLN A 1 -36.43 -16.92 -19.46
N GLU A 2 -37.56 -16.21 -19.56
CA GLU A 2 -38.46 -15.98 -18.39
C GLU A 2 -39.01 -17.26 -17.75
N LEU A 3 -39.25 -18.31 -18.55
CA LEU A 3 -39.86 -19.57 -18.09
C LEU A 3 -38.99 -20.34 -17.07
N PHE A 4 -37.69 -20.06 -17.05
CA PHE A 4 -36.73 -20.70 -16.17
C PHE A 4 -36.28 -19.78 -15.03
N GLY A 5 -36.79 -18.54 -14.95
CA GLY A 5 -36.30 -17.52 -14.02
C GLY A 5 -34.79 -17.32 -14.13
N CYS A 6 -34.29 -17.25 -15.36
CA CYS A 6 -32.87 -17.01 -15.65
C CYS A 6 -32.73 -15.61 -16.27
N CYS A 7 -33.34 -14.61 -15.64
CA CYS A 7 -33.14 -13.21 -16.00
C CYS A 7 -31.81 -12.75 -15.41
N ALA A 8 -30.93 -12.23 -16.27
CA ALA A 8 -29.72 -11.56 -15.83
C ALA A 8 -30.11 -10.37 -14.92
N ASP A 9 -29.32 -10.13 -13.86
CA ASP A 9 -29.49 -9.09 -12.84
C ASP A 9 -30.67 -9.23 -11.85
N GLU A 10 -31.62 -10.16 -12.06
CA GLU A 10 -32.73 -10.41 -11.10
C GLU A 10 -32.57 -11.70 -10.30
N ASP A 11 -32.42 -12.86 -10.96
CA ASP A 11 -32.40 -14.18 -10.28
C ASP A 11 -30.97 -14.77 -10.17
N ILE A 12 -30.02 -14.25 -10.96
CA ILE A 12 -28.65 -14.75 -11.02
C ILE A 12 -27.69 -13.58 -10.76
N THR A 13 -27.37 -13.37 -9.48
CA THR A 13 -26.39 -12.38 -9.03
C THR A 13 -24.95 -12.92 -9.14
N GLN A 14 -23.95 -12.03 -9.14
CA GLN A 14 -22.52 -12.37 -9.04
C GLN A 14 -22.17 -13.33 -7.88
N LYS A 15 -23.04 -13.44 -6.86
CA LYS A 15 -22.90 -14.33 -5.70
C LYS A 15 -23.54 -15.72 -5.86
N SER A 16 -24.44 -15.88 -6.82
CA SER A 16 -25.24 -17.10 -7.03
C SER A 16 -25.19 -17.46 -8.52
N THR A 17 -24.03 -17.91 -8.98
CA THR A 17 -23.71 -18.07 -10.41
C THR A 17 -24.40 -19.26 -11.08
N TYR A 18 -25.11 -20.11 -10.34
CA TYR A 18 -25.69 -21.35 -10.87
C TYR A 18 -27.12 -21.59 -10.41
N LYS A 19 -27.91 -22.27 -11.26
CA LYS A 19 -29.30 -22.67 -11.01
C LYS A 19 -29.52 -24.14 -11.37
N LEU A 20 -30.19 -24.87 -10.49
CA LEU A 20 -30.60 -26.26 -10.73
C LEU A 20 -31.91 -26.28 -11.52
N LEU A 21 -31.91 -26.97 -12.66
CA LEU A 21 -33.06 -27.13 -13.54
C LEU A 21 -33.47 -28.60 -13.64
N LYS A 22 -34.76 -28.88 -13.45
CA LYS A 22 -35.31 -30.22 -13.67
C LYS A 22 -35.45 -30.49 -15.16
N LYS A 23 -35.13 -31.73 -15.57
CA LYS A 23 -35.30 -32.19 -16.96
C LYS A 23 -36.71 -31.99 -17.48
N ASP A 24 -37.72 -32.25 -16.65
CA ASP A 24 -39.12 -32.16 -17.07
C ASP A 24 -39.48 -30.76 -17.58
N ILE A 25 -38.97 -29.72 -16.92
CA ILE A 25 -39.22 -28.32 -17.30
C ILE A 25 -38.56 -28.00 -18.65
N ILE A 26 -37.33 -28.48 -18.86
CA ILE A 26 -36.62 -28.32 -20.14
C ILE A 26 -37.38 -29.05 -21.26
N MET A 27 -37.83 -30.28 -21.01
CA MET A 27 -38.57 -31.08 -21.97
C MET A 27 -39.96 -30.50 -22.27
N GLU A 28 -40.62 -29.90 -21.28
CA GLU A 28 -41.86 -29.16 -21.47
C GLU A 28 -41.66 -27.90 -22.31
N ASP A 29 -40.59 -27.13 -22.09
CA ASP A 29 -40.29 -25.94 -22.90
C ASP A 29 -39.98 -26.31 -24.35
N ILE A 30 -39.20 -27.37 -24.59
CA ILE A 30 -38.95 -27.91 -25.94
C ILE A 30 -40.26 -28.34 -26.60
N LYS A 31 -41.19 -28.97 -25.86
CA LYS A 31 -42.51 -29.34 -26.41
C LYS A 31 -43.38 -28.12 -26.73
N LYS A 32 -43.34 -27.07 -25.88
CA LYS A 32 -44.15 -25.86 -26.03
C LYS A 32 -43.64 -24.93 -27.15
N ARG A 33 -42.32 -24.82 -27.33
CA ARG A 33 -41.68 -23.87 -28.26
C ARG A 33 -40.93 -24.51 -29.43
N ALA A 34 -40.78 -25.84 -29.45
CA ALA A 34 -40.13 -26.59 -30.52
C ALA A 34 -38.79 -25.96 -30.96
N GLU A 35 -38.66 -25.56 -32.23
CA GLU A 35 -37.44 -24.97 -32.81
C GLU A 35 -37.10 -23.59 -32.25
N THR A 36 -38.02 -22.94 -31.54
CA THR A 36 -37.79 -21.62 -30.89
C THR A 36 -37.25 -21.78 -29.46
N SER A 37 -37.07 -23.00 -28.97
CA SER A 37 -36.45 -23.24 -27.65
C SER A 37 -34.93 -23.24 -27.76
N ASP A 38 -34.25 -22.49 -26.89
CA ASP A 38 -32.79 -22.46 -26.77
C ASP A 38 -32.19 -23.84 -26.45
N PHE A 39 -33.00 -24.77 -25.93
CA PHE A 39 -32.60 -26.13 -25.60
C PHE A 39 -32.83 -27.14 -26.74
N SER A 40 -33.38 -26.72 -27.89
CA SER A 40 -33.66 -27.61 -29.02
C SER A 40 -32.41 -28.34 -29.52
N SER A 41 -31.31 -27.60 -29.68
CA SER A 41 -30.00 -28.12 -30.12
C SER A 41 -29.38 -29.11 -29.12
N VAL A 42 -29.74 -29.00 -27.84
CA VAL A 42 -29.16 -29.75 -26.72
C VAL A 42 -30.07 -30.88 -26.26
N LYS A 43 -31.20 -31.11 -26.93
CA LYS A 43 -32.26 -32.06 -26.54
C LYS A 43 -31.75 -33.48 -26.31
N GLN A 44 -30.94 -34.02 -27.23
CA GLN A 44 -30.40 -35.38 -27.11
C GLN A 44 -29.48 -35.49 -25.89
N ILE A 45 -28.63 -34.49 -25.69
CA ILE A 45 -27.67 -34.43 -24.59
C ILE A 45 -28.40 -34.35 -23.23
N VAL A 46 -29.49 -33.58 -23.14
CA VAL A 46 -30.32 -33.52 -21.92
C VAL A 46 -31.02 -34.85 -21.66
N LEU A 47 -31.44 -35.57 -22.70
CA LEU A 47 -32.10 -36.87 -22.57
C LEU A 47 -31.13 -37.97 -22.11
N ASP A 48 -29.90 -37.94 -22.62
CA ASP A 48 -28.85 -38.91 -22.32
C ASP A 48 -28.19 -38.71 -20.94
N TYR A 49 -28.36 -37.54 -20.32
CA TYR A 49 -27.82 -37.27 -18.99
C TYR A 49 -28.41 -38.26 -17.96
N PRO A 50 -27.66 -38.80 -16.99
CA PRO A 50 -28.19 -39.82 -16.08
C PRO A 50 -29.06 -39.26 -14.93
N GLU A 51 -28.87 -38.02 -14.48
CA GLU A 51 -29.63 -37.47 -13.32
C GLU A 51 -30.85 -36.64 -13.74
N GLU A 52 -31.82 -36.45 -12.87
CA GLU A 52 -33.05 -35.68 -13.17
C GLU A 52 -32.85 -34.16 -13.20
N GLU A 53 -31.75 -33.68 -12.62
CA GLU A 53 -31.48 -32.25 -12.42
C GLU A 53 -30.15 -31.85 -13.08
N LEU A 54 -30.20 -30.87 -13.98
CA LEU A 54 -29.02 -30.29 -14.63
C LEU A 54 -28.67 -28.96 -13.98
N LEU A 55 -27.37 -28.67 -13.92
CA LEU A 55 -26.86 -27.40 -13.43
C LEU A 55 -26.64 -26.45 -14.61
N LEU A 56 -27.36 -25.32 -14.60
CA LEU A 56 -27.15 -24.20 -15.52
C LEU A 56 -26.27 -23.17 -14.81
N VAL A 57 -25.14 -22.81 -15.39
CA VAL A 57 -24.23 -21.82 -14.84
C VAL A 57 -24.22 -20.58 -15.73
N PHE A 58 -24.31 -19.41 -15.11
CA PHE A 58 -24.18 -18.12 -15.78
C PHE A 58 -22.72 -17.70 -15.82
N ASP A 59 -22.26 -17.36 -17.01
CA ASP A 59 -20.92 -16.89 -17.29
C ASP A 59 -20.98 -15.37 -17.57
N PRO A 60 -20.71 -14.51 -16.57
CA PRO A 60 -20.74 -13.06 -16.75
C PRO A 60 -19.61 -12.58 -17.67
N ASP A 61 -18.50 -13.30 -17.72
CA ASP A 61 -17.30 -12.91 -18.46
C ASP A 61 -17.33 -13.42 -19.92
N LEU A 62 -18.42 -14.11 -20.31
CA LEU A 62 -18.62 -14.65 -21.66
C LEU A 62 -17.43 -15.48 -22.16
N THR A 63 -16.75 -16.20 -21.25
CA THR A 63 -15.54 -16.97 -21.56
C THR A 63 -15.78 -18.02 -22.65
N TYR A 64 -17.01 -18.55 -22.73
CA TYR A 64 -17.42 -19.52 -23.75
C TYR A 64 -18.24 -18.92 -24.90
N GLY A 65 -18.31 -17.58 -25.00
CA GLY A 65 -19.05 -16.88 -26.06
C GLY A 65 -20.58 -16.91 -25.94
N GLN A 66 -21.11 -17.60 -24.93
CA GLN A 66 -22.53 -17.60 -24.56
C GLN A 66 -22.66 -17.28 -23.07
N SER A 67 -23.73 -16.58 -22.68
CA SER A 67 -23.97 -16.15 -21.30
C SER A 67 -24.27 -17.30 -20.33
N PHE A 68 -24.62 -18.48 -20.84
CA PHE A 68 -24.98 -19.63 -20.03
C PHE A 68 -24.32 -20.89 -20.57
N TYR A 69 -23.93 -21.79 -19.68
CA TYR A 69 -23.47 -23.14 -20.04
C TYR A 69 -24.12 -24.20 -19.14
N LEU A 70 -24.29 -25.39 -19.70
CA LEU A 70 -24.86 -26.55 -19.02
C LEU A 70 -23.76 -27.51 -18.56
N VAL A 71 -23.87 -27.98 -17.32
CA VAL A 71 -22.96 -28.99 -16.78
C VAL A 71 -23.54 -30.37 -17.05
N LEU A 72 -22.86 -31.13 -17.91
CA LEU A 72 -23.31 -32.43 -18.43
C LEU A 72 -22.75 -33.63 -17.68
N THR A 73 -21.81 -33.42 -16.75
CA THR A 73 -21.19 -34.51 -16.00
C THR A 73 -21.54 -34.37 -14.52
N PRO A 74 -22.06 -35.43 -13.88
CA PRO A 74 -22.45 -35.37 -12.46
C PRO A 74 -21.23 -35.09 -11.57
N GLU A 75 -20.04 -35.54 -11.97
CA GLU A 75 -18.79 -35.24 -11.28
C GLU A 75 -18.48 -33.73 -11.26
N ALA A 76 -18.64 -33.04 -12.40
CA ALA A 76 -18.43 -31.60 -12.45
C ALA A 76 -19.52 -30.82 -11.70
N LYS A 77 -20.78 -31.29 -11.74
CA LYS A 77 -21.87 -30.74 -10.93
C LYS A 77 -21.52 -30.82 -9.44
N ASN A 78 -21.06 -31.97 -8.98
CA ASN A 78 -20.64 -32.16 -7.59
C ASN A 78 -19.41 -31.30 -7.23
N ARG A 79 -18.46 -31.12 -8.14
CA ARG A 79 -17.30 -30.24 -7.91
C ARG A 79 -17.67 -28.76 -7.78
N ILE A 80 -18.74 -28.31 -8.45
CA ILE A 80 -19.24 -26.93 -8.36
C ILE A 80 -20.11 -26.74 -7.11
N LEU A 81 -20.95 -27.73 -6.77
CA LEU A 81 -21.81 -27.69 -5.58
C LEU A 81 -21.04 -27.90 -4.28
N ALA A 82 -20.10 -28.83 -4.29
CA ALA A 82 -19.16 -29.12 -3.22
C ALA A 82 -17.76 -28.86 -3.77
N PRO A 83 -17.29 -27.59 -3.79
CA PRO A 83 -15.89 -27.32 -4.05
C PRO A 83 -15.08 -28.19 -3.10
N PRO A 84 -14.04 -28.90 -3.58
CA PRO A 84 -13.20 -29.69 -2.69
C PRO A 84 -12.77 -28.74 -1.58
N GLU A 85 -13.01 -29.13 -0.33
CA GLU A 85 -12.56 -28.39 0.83
C GLU A 85 -11.06 -28.16 0.62
N THR A 86 -10.71 -26.98 0.11
CA THR A 86 -9.38 -26.47 0.29
C THR A 86 -9.31 -26.38 1.80
N VAL A 87 -8.63 -27.34 2.40
CA VAL A 87 -8.11 -27.27 3.76
C VAL A 87 -7.22 -26.04 3.80
N THR A 88 -7.83 -24.86 3.78
CA THR A 88 -7.27 -23.66 4.36
C THR A 88 -7.07 -24.06 5.81
N PRO A 89 -5.82 -24.27 6.24
CA PRO A 89 -5.58 -24.60 7.62
C PRO A 89 -6.24 -23.49 8.43
N GLU A 90 -7.21 -23.85 9.28
CA GLU A 90 -7.76 -22.88 10.21
C GLU A 90 -6.56 -22.24 10.91
N PRO A 91 -6.50 -20.89 10.98
CA PRO A 91 -5.36 -20.21 11.56
C PRO A 91 -5.21 -20.74 12.99
N LYS A 92 -4.18 -21.56 13.20
CA LYS A 92 -3.85 -22.04 14.55
C LYS A 92 -3.62 -20.81 15.40
N GLY A 93 -4.34 -20.74 16.52
CA GLY A 93 -4.18 -19.65 17.47
C GLY A 93 -2.71 -19.51 17.85
N TRP A 94 -2.26 -18.26 18.07
CA TRP A 94 -0.89 -17.99 18.48
C TRP A 94 -0.55 -18.78 19.75
N ILE A 95 0.57 -19.52 19.72
CA ILE A 95 1.09 -20.25 20.87
C ILE A 95 2.28 -19.43 21.39
N SER A 96 2.16 -18.85 22.60
CA SER A 96 3.28 -18.15 23.24
C SER A 96 4.39 -19.13 23.62
N LEU A 97 5.63 -18.81 23.23
CA LEU A 97 6.82 -19.62 23.46
C LEU A 97 7.72 -19.08 24.58
N GLY A 98 7.23 -18.13 25.38
CA GLY A 98 7.96 -17.58 26.54
C GLY A 98 8.78 -16.33 26.24
N SER A 99 8.76 -15.83 25.01
CA SER A 99 9.46 -14.61 24.60
C SER A 99 8.69 -13.33 24.94
N GLU A 100 7.51 -13.43 25.56
CA GLU A 100 6.64 -12.27 25.82
C GLU A 100 7.35 -11.26 26.72
N LYS A 101 8.14 -11.75 27.68
CA LYS A 101 8.90 -10.91 28.61
C LYS A 101 10.04 -10.15 27.91
N GLU A 102 10.79 -10.81 27.03
CA GLU A 102 11.86 -10.16 26.25
C GLU A 102 11.28 -9.12 25.30
N ILE A 103 10.16 -9.46 24.64
CA ILE A 103 9.43 -8.57 23.75
C ILE A 103 8.93 -7.33 24.51
N ASP A 104 8.35 -7.49 25.70
CA ASP A 104 7.85 -6.37 26.51
C ASP A 104 8.96 -5.43 27.00
N GLU A 105 10.17 -5.96 27.23
CA GLU A 105 11.36 -5.20 27.63
C GLU A 105 12.01 -4.47 26.45
N GLU A 106 12.04 -5.08 25.26
CA GLU A 106 12.53 -4.46 24.03
C GLU A 106 11.49 -3.53 23.37
N PHE A 107 10.22 -3.62 23.77
CA PHE A 107 9.14 -2.82 23.21
C PHE A 107 9.36 -1.33 23.51
N VAL A 108 9.56 -0.54 22.46
CA VAL A 108 9.77 0.91 22.55
C VAL A 108 8.46 1.59 22.99
N LYS A 109 8.36 1.89 24.29
CA LYS A 109 7.26 2.68 24.86
C LYS A 109 7.58 4.17 24.75
N GLU A 110 6.72 4.93 24.08
CA GLU A 110 6.83 6.38 23.99
C GLU A 110 6.71 6.98 25.40
N THR A 111 7.84 7.39 25.99
CA THR A 111 7.90 7.87 27.39
C THR A 111 7.56 9.36 27.53
N ARG A 112 7.51 10.09 26.42
CA ARG A 112 7.30 11.55 26.38
C ARG A 112 6.11 11.91 25.52
N GLU A 113 5.40 12.97 25.91
CA GLU A 113 4.31 13.52 25.11
C GLU A 113 4.82 14.00 23.73
N LYS A 114 3.99 13.77 22.69
CA LYS A 114 4.32 14.19 21.33
C LYS A 114 4.24 15.71 21.22
N LEU A 115 5.32 16.32 20.73
CA LEU A 115 5.35 17.73 20.42
C LEU A 115 4.41 18.01 19.23
N LYS A 116 3.34 18.77 19.47
CA LYS A 116 2.51 19.33 18.40
C LYS A 116 3.11 20.66 17.97
N ILE A 117 3.88 20.65 16.88
CA ILE A 117 4.47 21.87 16.32
C ILE A 117 3.61 22.31 15.14
N LEU A 118 2.99 23.47 15.27
CA LEU A 118 2.30 24.15 14.18
C LEU A 118 3.22 25.25 13.64
N VAL A 119 3.80 25.04 12.46
CA VAL A 119 4.61 26.06 11.78
C VAL A 119 3.74 26.74 10.74
N GLN A 120 3.27 27.95 11.04
CA GLN A 120 2.55 28.80 10.09
C GLN A 120 3.38 30.04 9.79
N LYS A 121 3.64 30.30 8.50
CA LYS A 121 4.21 31.57 8.05
C LYS A 121 3.10 32.63 8.14
N VAL A 122 3.24 33.59 9.03
CA VAL A 122 2.31 34.73 9.15
C VAL A 122 2.32 35.50 7.82
N HIS A 123 1.33 35.23 6.96
CA HIS A 123 1.12 35.98 5.72
C HIS A 123 0.31 37.23 6.04
N ARG A 124 0.99 38.33 6.37
CA ARG A 124 0.36 39.64 6.59
C ARG A 124 -0.38 40.22 5.37
N ARG A 125 -0.30 39.58 4.20
CA ARG A 125 -0.77 40.12 2.90
C ARG A 125 -1.65 39.16 2.10
N LEU A 126 -2.24 38.13 2.72
CA LEU A 126 -3.22 37.30 2.01
C LEU A 126 -4.55 38.07 1.93
N GLY A 127 -4.98 38.47 0.72
CA GLY A 127 -6.26 39.14 0.49
C GLY A 127 -6.26 40.66 0.61
N GLN A 128 -5.10 41.31 0.80
CA GLN A 128 -5.02 42.76 0.64
C GLN A 128 -5.04 43.14 -0.85
N PRO A 129 -5.81 44.18 -1.25
CA PRO A 129 -5.75 44.69 -2.61
C PRO A 129 -4.35 45.26 -2.86
N PHE A 130 -3.64 44.66 -3.82
CA PHE A 130 -2.34 45.13 -4.28
C PHE A 130 -2.53 45.75 -5.65
N SER A 131 -2.19 47.03 -5.78
CA SER A 131 -2.14 47.71 -7.07
C SER A 131 -0.73 47.57 -7.64
N PHE A 132 -0.60 46.87 -8.76
CA PHE A 132 0.61 46.95 -9.56
C PHE A 132 0.65 48.33 -10.21
N SER A 133 1.78 49.02 -10.06
CA SER A 133 2.08 50.22 -10.83
C SER A 133 3.38 49.95 -11.57
N ASP A 134 3.37 50.21 -12.87
CA ASP A 134 4.58 50.08 -13.68
C ASP A 134 5.55 51.19 -13.26
N SER A 135 6.73 50.80 -12.78
CA SER A 135 7.78 51.77 -12.47
C SER A 135 8.29 52.36 -13.78
N THR A 136 8.00 53.64 -14.04
CA THR A 136 8.57 54.38 -15.18
C THR A 136 10.01 54.83 -14.94
N THR A 137 10.59 54.48 -13.80
CA THR A 137 11.95 54.86 -13.41
C THR A 137 12.97 53.88 -13.97
N THR A 138 13.82 54.35 -14.87
CA THR A 138 15.03 53.67 -15.38
C THR A 138 16.10 53.45 -14.30
N ASP A 139 15.90 53.94 -13.08
CA ASP A 139 17.01 54.32 -12.22
C ASP A 139 17.49 53.23 -11.25
N ASN A 140 16.96 52.01 -11.31
CA ASN A 140 17.48 50.88 -10.53
C ASN A 140 17.21 49.50 -11.17
N ILE A 141 17.20 49.42 -12.50
CA ILE A 141 17.25 48.10 -13.16
C ILE A 141 18.70 47.62 -13.07
N LEU A 142 19.04 46.94 -11.97
CA LEU A 142 20.21 46.08 -11.97
C LEU A 142 19.83 44.87 -12.82
N GLU A 143 20.12 44.92 -14.12
CA GLU A 143 20.09 43.72 -14.95
C GLU A 143 21.10 42.75 -14.32
N ILE A 144 20.60 41.75 -13.59
CA ILE A 144 21.42 40.63 -13.15
C ILE A 144 21.55 39.77 -14.41
N PRO A 145 22.72 39.77 -15.10
CA PRO A 145 22.89 38.85 -16.20
C PRO A 145 22.69 37.45 -15.65
N SER A 146 21.88 36.64 -16.32
CA SER A 146 21.80 35.22 -15.99
C SER A 146 23.20 34.66 -16.19
N GLU A 147 23.91 34.37 -15.10
CA GLU A 147 25.12 33.55 -15.22
C GLU A 147 24.67 32.25 -15.86
N ASN A 148 25.20 32.00 -17.06
CA ASN A 148 25.03 30.75 -17.79
C ASN A 148 25.79 29.66 -17.04
N HIS A 149 25.31 29.30 -15.86
CA HIS A 149 25.75 28.09 -15.20
C HIS A 149 25.32 26.93 -16.10
N SER A 150 26.31 26.24 -16.67
CA SER A 150 26.13 25.04 -17.49
C SER A 150 25.26 23.95 -16.85
N ARG A 151 24.95 24.06 -15.55
CA ARG A 151 24.08 23.16 -14.79
C ARG A 151 22.58 23.45 -14.95
N PHE A 152 22.17 24.62 -15.47
CA PHE A 152 20.76 25.00 -15.61
C PHE A 152 20.24 24.97 -17.05
N SER A 153 20.82 24.16 -17.93
CA SER A 153 20.19 23.82 -19.20
C SER A 153 19.05 22.80 -18.98
N ILE A 154 17.96 23.23 -18.35
CA ILE A 154 16.76 22.40 -18.24
C ILE A 154 16.13 22.37 -19.63
N LYS A 155 16.40 21.31 -20.41
CA LYS A 155 15.70 21.08 -21.67
C LYS A 155 14.26 20.71 -21.33
N LEU A 156 13.32 21.61 -21.64
CA LEU A 156 11.90 21.28 -21.65
C LEU A 156 11.71 20.20 -22.73
N MET A 157 11.49 18.96 -22.31
CA MET A 157 11.17 17.85 -23.20
C MET A 157 9.77 17.39 -22.88
N GLN A 158 8.88 17.48 -23.87
CA GLN A 158 7.60 16.81 -23.82
C GLN A 158 7.87 15.31 -23.80
N ARG A 159 7.57 14.66 -22.66
CA ARG A 159 7.60 13.22 -22.53
C ARG A 159 6.17 12.71 -22.69
N ASP A 160 5.95 11.87 -23.68
CA ASP A 160 4.67 11.21 -23.91
C ASP A 160 4.58 9.99 -22.98
N VAL A 161 4.38 10.27 -21.69
CA VAL A 161 4.27 9.25 -20.64
C VAL A 161 2.94 9.45 -19.95
N GLY A 162 2.05 8.47 -20.07
CA GLY A 162 0.82 8.41 -19.29
C GLY A 162 1.15 8.23 -17.82
N ILE A 163 0.93 9.26 -17.00
CA ILE A 163 1.02 9.16 -15.54
C ILE A 163 -0.25 8.47 -15.06
N GLN A 164 -0.15 7.18 -14.72
CA GLN A 164 -1.14 6.58 -13.84
C GLN A 164 -0.80 6.99 -12.40
N PRO A 165 -1.78 7.40 -11.58
CA PRO A 165 -1.57 7.70 -10.17
C PRO A 165 -1.39 6.39 -9.39
N VAL A 166 -0.24 5.75 -9.58
CA VAL A 166 0.23 4.67 -8.72
C VAL A 166 1.24 5.29 -7.77
N THR A 167 0.91 5.35 -6.49
CA THR A 167 1.86 5.73 -5.44
C THR A 167 2.93 4.66 -5.37
N VAL A 168 4.06 4.90 -6.03
CA VAL A 168 5.26 4.07 -5.83
C VAL A 168 5.77 4.39 -4.43
N LEU A 169 5.58 3.47 -3.50
CA LEU A 169 6.21 3.51 -2.18
C LEU A 169 7.72 3.34 -2.37
N GLN A 170 8.45 4.45 -2.52
CA GLN A 170 9.90 4.44 -2.36
C GLN A 170 10.24 4.63 -0.89
N ASN A 171 10.79 3.58 -0.29
CA ASN A 171 11.40 3.65 1.03
C ASN A 171 12.80 4.24 0.91
N ASP A 172 12.89 5.57 0.85
CA ASP A 172 14.17 6.27 1.01
C ASP A 172 14.50 6.35 2.50
N SER A 173 15.29 5.40 2.99
CA SER A 173 15.87 5.45 4.33
C SER A 173 17.23 6.15 4.29
N THR A 174 17.27 7.42 4.67
CA THR A 174 18.56 8.10 4.92
C THR A 174 18.99 7.84 6.36
N GLN A 175 19.55 6.66 6.63
CA GLN A 175 20.12 6.34 7.94
C GLN A 175 21.46 7.08 8.10
N THR A 176 21.40 8.30 8.62
CA THR A 176 22.62 9.00 9.04
C THR A 176 23.14 8.34 10.31
N HIS A 177 24.19 7.53 10.20
CA HIS A 177 24.92 7.03 11.36
C HIS A 177 25.59 8.21 12.09
N ARG A 178 24.92 8.72 13.13
CA ARG A 178 25.54 9.69 14.04
C ARG A 178 26.42 8.94 15.03
N SER A 179 27.74 9.00 14.83
CA SER A 179 28.69 8.57 15.84
C SER A 179 28.50 9.41 17.12
N PRO A 180 28.53 8.79 18.31
CA PRO A 180 28.40 9.53 19.55
C PRO A 180 29.57 10.51 19.68
N GLN A 181 29.26 11.79 19.88
CA GLN A 181 30.29 12.78 20.17
C GLN A 181 30.88 12.46 21.55
N ARG A 182 32.17 12.13 21.60
CA ARG A 182 32.90 11.95 22.85
C ARG A 182 33.29 13.33 23.37
N ASN A 183 32.82 13.65 24.57
CA ASN A 183 33.17 14.89 25.24
C ASN A 183 34.63 14.80 25.71
N ASN A 184 35.48 15.72 25.27
CA ASN A 184 36.90 15.73 25.63
C ASN A 184 37.10 16.83 26.69
N PHE A 185 37.17 16.41 27.96
CA PHE A 185 37.43 17.30 29.09
C PHE A 185 38.82 17.01 29.66
N SER A 186 39.62 18.05 29.87
CA SER A 186 40.89 17.96 30.57
C SER A 186 40.70 18.49 31.99
N GLN A 187 40.84 17.63 32.99
CA GLN A 187 40.89 18.02 34.40
C GLN A 187 42.37 18.14 34.80
N TYR A 188 42.77 19.32 35.28
CA TYR A 188 44.10 19.51 35.85
C TYR A 188 44.09 19.11 37.32
N SER A 189 45.08 18.32 37.74
CA SER A 189 45.43 18.17 39.15
C SER A 189 46.58 19.11 39.49
N PRO A 190 46.62 19.69 40.70
CA PRO A 190 47.79 20.45 41.14
C PRO A 190 49.00 19.53 41.15
N ARG A 191 50.12 20.00 40.56
CA ARG A 191 51.38 19.26 40.58
C ARG A 191 51.80 19.02 42.02
N GLN A 192 51.99 17.76 42.38
CA GLN A 192 52.64 17.38 43.63
C GLN A 192 54.15 17.41 43.40
N LEU A 193 54.86 18.25 44.14
CA LEU A 193 56.32 18.30 44.10
C LEU A 193 56.89 17.13 44.91
N SER A 194 57.99 16.56 44.43
CA SER A 194 58.70 15.53 45.17
C SER A 194 59.39 16.12 46.41
N ASN A 195 59.69 15.28 47.39
CA ASN A 195 60.41 15.72 48.61
C ASN A 195 61.79 16.32 48.31
N GLU A 196 62.40 15.96 47.17
CA GLU A 196 63.69 16.50 46.71
C GLU A 196 63.52 17.90 46.13
N GLU A 197 62.50 18.10 45.29
CA GLU A 197 62.16 19.41 44.74
C GLU A 197 61.80 20.40 45.85
N LEU A 198 61.04 19.96 46.87
CA LEU A 198 60.71 20.78 48.03
C LEU A 198 61.96 21.22 48.81
N LYS A 199 62.93 20.32 49.01
CA LYS A 199 64.19 20.65 49.68
C LYS A 199 65.02 21.65 48.87
N SER A 200 65.06 21.49 47.54
CA SER A 200 65.73 22.43 46.65
C SER A 200 65.13 23.82 46.74
N ILE A 201 63.80 23.92 46.69
CA ILE A 201 63.07 25.20 46.80
C ILE A 201 63.34 25.85 48.17
N LEU A 202 63.29 25.08 49.27
CA LEU A 202 63.58 25.60 50.62
C LEU A 202 65.02 26.10 50.80
N GLN A 203 65.96 25.58 50.01
CA GLN A 203 67.36 26.00 50.05
C GLN A 203 67.66 27.21 49.17
N ASP A 204 66.74 27.56 48.27
CA ASP A 204 66.91 28.64 47.30
C ASP A 204 67.00 29.99 48.01
N GLU A 205 68.12 30.70 47.81
CA GLU A 205 68.39 31.98 48.48
C GLU A 205 67.48 33.10 47.96
N SER A 206 66.92 32.94 46.77
CA SER A 206 65.94 33.86 46.19
C SER A 206 64.67 34.01 47.05
N LEU A 207 64.32 33.02 47.86
CA LEU A 207 63.19 33.07 48.78
C LEU A 207 63.50 33.71 50.13
N LYS A 208 64.78 33.98 50.44
CA LYS A 208 65.21 34.63 51.69
C LYS A 208 65.25 36.16 51.57
N SER A 209 65.21 36.69 50.35
CA SER A 209 65.05 38.12 50.10
C SER A 209 63.57 38.45 49.94
N PHE A 210 62.91 38.77 51.04
CA PHE A 210 61.62 39.47 51.08
C PHE A 210 61.77 40.76 51.88
#